data_AF-A0A8S2XR28-F1
#
_entry.id   AF-A0A8S2XR28-F1
#
_cell.length_a   1.000
_cell.length_b   1.000
_cell.length_c   1.000
_cell.angle_alpha   90.00
_cell.angle_beta   90.00
_cell.angle_gamma   90.00
#
_symmetry.space_group_name_H-M   'P 1'
#
loop_
_entity.id
_entity.type
_entity.pdbx_description
1 polymer ?
#
loop_
_entity_poly.entity_id
_entity_poly.type
_entity_poly.pdbx_seq_one_letter_code
_entity_poly.pdbx_strand_id
1 'polypeptide(L)'
;TKVMADNKKIDFKLKSNIGSLEFGKPFISGPRGIAYRSSDNLLFIADSKNERVVGFTEDNKLAKIISHYGMKNGLCVMSNGQLLMTDEIQIVLLNNDLRLIRTFGQDDIDAGFTNYQGICVDSNDLIYVCDQATRQ
;
A
#
# COMPACT_ATOMS: atom_id res chain seq x y z
N THR A 1 26.51 8.63 37.48
CA THR A 1 26.31 9.66 36.44
C THR A 1 24.92 9.49 35.88
N LYS A 2 24.03 10.48 36.10
CA LYS A 2 22.60 10.37 35.77
C LYS A 2 22.45 10.68 34.27
N VAL A 3 22.16 9.66 33.46
CA VAL A 3 21.83 9.86 32.03
C VAL A 3 20.49 10.59 31.99
N MET A 4 20.51 11.88 31.65
CA MET A 4 19.29 12.63 31.38
C MET A 4 18.79 12.17 30.01
N ALA A 5 17.69 11.41 29.99
CA ALA A 5 16.96 11.13 28.76
C ALA A 5 16.38 12.46 28.26
N ASP A 6 16.85 12.91 27.11
CA ASP A 6 16.28 14.05 26.37
C ASP A 6 14.90 13.62 25.86
N ASN A 7 13.88 13.77 26.72
CA ASN A 7 12.47 13.50 26.39
C ASN A 7 11.94 14.59 25.45
N LYS A 8 12.51 14.68 24.24
CA LYS A 8 11.92 15.48 23.16
C LYS A 8 10.56 14.91 22.83
N LYS A 9 9.53 15.64 23.27
CA LYS A 9 8.15 15.36 22.94
C LYS A 9 7.98 15.55 21.42
N ILE A 10 7.62 14.47 20.72
CA ILE A 10 7.25 14.52 19.31
C ILE A 10 5.80 15.01 19.26
N ASP A 11 5.60 16.23 18.76
CA ASP A 11 4.27 16.78 18.54
C ASP A 11 3.80 16.44 17.12
N PHE A 12 2.73 15.66 17.02
CA PHE A 12 2.09 15.34 15.75
C PHE A 12 1.05 16.40 15.39
N LYS A 13 1.14 16.95 14.17
CA LYS A 13 0.16 17.89 13.63
C LYS A 13 -0.43 17.33 12.33
N LEU A 14 -1.75 17.24 12.26
CA LEU A 14 -2.45 16.95 11.02
C LEU A 14 -2.20 18.09 10.02
N LYS A 15 -1.66 17.75 8.84
CA LYS A 15 -1.42 18.72 7.76
C LYS A 15 -2.62 18.84 6.83
N SER A 16 -3.20 17.71 6.41
CA SER A 16 -4.34 17.65 5.48
C SER A 16 -5.02 16.29 5.57
N ASN A 17 -6.24 16.21 5.03
CA ASN A 17 -6.97 14.96 4.79
C ASN A 17 -7.10 14.73 3.28
N ILE A 18 -7.08 13.46 2.86
CA ILE A 18 -7.22 13.04 1.45
C ILE A 18 -8.44 12.13 1.33
N GLY A 19 -9.13 12.19 0.19
CA GLY A 19 -10.14 11.20 -0.15
C GLY A 19 -11.57 11.54 0.27
N SER A 20 -11.89 12.80 0.54
CA SER A 20 -13.26 13.30 0.71
C SER A 20 -13.74 14.05 -0.52
N LEU A 21 -14.98 13.78 -0.99
CA LEU A 21 -15.65 14.64 -1.98
C LEU A 21 -16.31 15.84 -1.29
N GLU A 22 -16.56 16.91 -2.05
CA GLU A 22 -17.22 18.13 -1.57
C GLU A 22 -18.65 17.89 -1.02
N PHE A 23 -19.28 16.75 -1.32
CA PHE A 23 -20.64 16.39 -0.89
C PHE A 23 -20.71 15.36 0.25
N GLY A 24 -19.65 15.23 1.05
CA GLY A 24 -19.67 14.43 2.29
C GLY A 24 -19.62 12.90 2.11
N LYS A 25 -19.66 12.38 0.87
CA LYS A 25 -19.33 10.97 0.60
C LYS A 25 -17.81 10.81 0.47
N PRO A 26 -17.20 9.82 1.15
CA PRO A 26 -15.79 9.57 1.00
C PRO A 26 -15.51 9.01 -0.41
N PHE A 27 -14.53 9.60 -1.11
CA PHE A 27 -14.04 9.12 -2.39
C PHE A 27 -13.33 7.76 -2.24
N ILE A 28 -12.67 7.55 -1.09
CA ILE A 28 -11.96 6.31 -0.74
C ILE A 28 -12.80 5.54 0.27
N SER A 29 -12.95 4.23 0.08
CA SER A 29 -13.77 3.34 0.90
C SER A 29 -12.95 2.15 1.41
N GLY A 30 -12.76 2.09 2.73
CA GLY A 30 -11.98 1.03 3.38
C GLY A 30 -10.52 0.99 2.92
N PRO A 31 -9.75 2.09 3.08
CA PRO A 31 -8.33 2.09 2.76
C PRO A 31 -7.57 1.08 3.62
N ARG A 32 -6.79 0.18 3.01
CA ARG A 32 -5.99 -0.85 3.75
C ARG A 32 -4.49 -0.67 3.64
N GLY A 33 -4.01 -0.16 2.50
CA GLY A 33 -2.58 -0.06 2.19
C GLY A 33 -2.23 1.31 1.63
N ILE A 34 -0.99 1.73 1.87
CA ILE A 34 -0.46 3.01 1.40
C ILE A 34 1.00 2.85 0.99
N ALA A 35 1.41 3.50 -0.10
CA ALA A 35 2.80 3.55 -0.51
C ALA A 35 3.09 4.86 -1.23
N TYR A 36 4.26 5.45 -0.97
CA TYR A 36 4.72 6.64 -1.67
C TYR A 36 5.79 6.26 -2.70
N ARG A 37 5.64 6.75 -3.92
CA ARG A 37 6.61 6.54 -4.98
C ARG A 37 7.26 7.87 -5.35
N SER A 38 8.55 7.98 -5.07
CA SER A 38 9.34 9.19 -5.32
C SER A 38 9.60 9.47 -6.80
N SER A 39 9.55 8.45 -7.67
CA SER A 39 9.83 8.64 -9.10
C SER A 39 8.79 9.52 -9.80
N ASP A 40 7.56 9.56 -9.29
CA ASP A 40 6.45 10.39 -9.81
C ASP A 40 5.74 11.23 -8.73
N ASN A 41 6.29 11.27 -7.50
CA ASN A 41 5.73 11.98 -6.35
C ASN A 41 4.25 11.63 -6.07
N LEU A 42 3.90 10.35 -6.22
CA LEU A 42 2.53 9.87 -6.01
C LEU A 42 2.40 9.08 -4.71
N LEU A 43 1.35 9.39 -3.97
CA LEU A 43 0.86 8.62 -2.82
C LEU A 43 -0.22 7.65 -3.30
N PHE A 44 0.10 6.38 -3.36
CA PHE A 44 -0.84 5.31 -3.70
C PHE A 44 -1.57 4.82 -2.46
N ILE A 45 -2.88 4.63 -2.58
CA ILE A 45 -3.76 4.11 -1.53
C ILE A 45 -4.56 2.93 -2.11
N ALA A 46 -4.55 1.80 -1.42
CA ALA A 46 -5.40 0.66 -1.73
C ALA A 46 -6.80 0.95 -1.20
N ASP A 47 -7.71 1.24 -2.13
CA ASP A 47 -9.12 1.56 -1.90
C ASP A 47 -9.94 0.27 -1.97
N SER A 48 -9.79 -0.58 -0.94
CA SER A 48 -10.10 -2.00 -1.01
C SER A 48 -11.58 -2.31 -1.24
N LYS A 49 -12.50 -1.53 -0.65
CA LYS A 49 -13.95 -1.75 -0.87
C LYS A 49 -14.41 -1.33 -2.27
N ASN A 50 -13.61 -0.50 -2.94
CA ASN A 50 -13.84 -0.12 -4.33
C ASN A 50 -12.93 -0.91 -5.30
N GLU A 51 -12.23 -1.94 -4.83
CA GLU A 51 -11.40 -2.86 -5.62
C GLU A 51 -10.39 -2.16 -6.55
N ARG A 52 -9.79 -1.08 -6.05
CA ARG A 52 -8.86 -0.27 -6.84
C ARG A 52 -7.69 0.25 -6.01
N VAL A 53 -6.65 0.71 -6.70
CA VAL A 53 -5.60 1.57 -6.13
C VAL A 53 -5.73 2.95 -6.73
N VAL A 54 -5.66 3.98 -5.91
CA VAL A 54 -5.71 5.38 -6.33
C VAL A 54 -4.38 6.07 -6.00
N GLY A 55 -3.84 6.84 -6.94
CA GLY A 55 -2.61 7.62 -6.75
C GLY A 55 -2.93 9.11 -6.67
N PHE A 56 -2.50 9.77 -5.59
CA PHE A 56 -2.67 11.19 -5.37
C PHE A 56 -1.34 11.94 -5.45
N THR A 57 -1.38 13.18 -5.95
CA THR A 57 -0.27 14.11 -5.81
C THR A 57 -0.17 14.63 -4.39
N GLU A 58 0.96 15.26 -4.04
CA GLU A 58 1.16 15.91 -2.73
C GLU A 58 0.16 17.04 -2.43
N ASP A 59 -0.43 17.63 -3.48
CA ASP A 59 -1.50 18.63 -3.40
C ASP A 59 -2.92 18.00 -3.31
N ASN A 60 -3.00 16.72 -2.95
CA ASN A 60 -4.24 15.94 -2.81
C ASN A 60 -5.06 15.80 -4.11
N LYS A 61 -4.45 15.93 -5.28
CA LYS A 61 -5.15 15.74 -6.58
C LYS A 61 -5.05 14.29 -7.02
N LEU A 62 -6.17 13.71 -7.46
CA LEU A 62 -6.17 12.37 -8.03
C LEU A 62 -5.43 12.36 -9.38
N ALA A 63 -4.42 11.50 -9.51
CA ALA A 63 -3.57 11.39 -10.69
C ALA A 63 -3.68 10.03 -11.39
N LYS A 64 -3.90 8.94 -10.64
CA LYS A 64 -3.93 7.57 -11.17
C LYS A 64 -5.06 6.75 -10.55
N ILE A 65 -5.62 5.83 -11.32
CA ILE A 65 -6.53 4.79 -10.85
C ILE A 65 -6.11 3.47 -11.49
N ILE A 66 -6.01 2.42 -10.67
CA ILE A 66 -5.70 1.06 -11.08
C ILE A 66 -6.86 0.17 -10.61
N SER A 67 -7.74 -0.25 -11.52
CA SER A 67 -8.99 -0.98 -11.20
C SER A 67 -8.95 -2.45 -11.62
N HIS A 68 -7.82 -3.12 -11.43
CA HIS A 68 -7.64 -4.53 -11.81
C HIS A 68 -7.04 -5.34 -10.65
N TYR A 69 -7.03 -6.66 -10.82
CA TYR A 69 -6.34 -7.63 -9.95
C TYR A 69 -7.02 -7.92 -8.59
N GLY A 70 -8.33 -7.64 -8.42
CA GLY A 70 -9.10 -7.97 -7.19
C GLY A 70 -8.97 -6.98 -6.02
N MET A 71 -9.37 -7.40 -4.81
CA MET A 71 -9.22 -6.62 -3.59
C MET A 71 -7.74 -6.38 -3.27
N LYS A 72 -7.38 -5.17 -2.86
CA LYS A 72 -5.99 -4.82 -2.51
C LYS A 72 -5.85 -4.56 -1.03
N ASN A 73 -4.91 -5.25 -0.39
CA ASN A 73 -4.65 -5.11 1.03
C ASN A 73 -3.46 -4.17 1.25
N GLY A 74 -2.25 -4.63 0.98
CA GLY A 74 -1.00 -3.90 1.19
C GLY A 74 -0.43 -3.35 -0.11
N LEU A 75 0.34 -2.26 0.03
CA LEU A 75 1.10 -1.64 -1.05
C LEU A 75 2.54 -1.42 -0.60
N CYS A 76 3.48 -1.58 -1.53
CA CYS A 76 4.89 -1.22 -1.31
C CYS A 76 5.52 -0.76 -2.63
N VAL A 77 6.58 0.05 -2.54
CA VAL A 77 7.35 0.51 -3.71
C VAL A 77 8.77 -0.02 -3.58
N MET A 78 9.26 -0.69 -4.63
CA MET A 78 10.63 -1.16 -4.74
C MET A 78 11.60 -0.01 -5.03
N SER A 79 12.90 -0.23 -4.79
CA SER A 79 13.96 0.77 -4.98
C SER A 79 13.99 1.34 -6.42
N ASN A 80 13.56 0.56 -7.41
CA ASN A 80 13.49 0.93 -8.83
C ASN A 80 12.18 1.64 -9.25
N GLY A 81 11.26 1.89 -8.31
CA GLY A 81 9.97 2.54 -8.54
C GLY A 81 8.82 1.60 -8.93
N GLN A 82 9.06 0.29 -9.00
CA GLN A 82 8.02 -0.69 -9.24
C GLN A 82 7.05 -0.75 -8.04
N LEU A 83 5.76 -0.98 -8.33
CA LEU A 83 4.73 -1.06 -7.31
C LEU A 83 4.39 -2.53 -7.04
N LEU A 84 4.49 -2.93 -5.79
CA LEU A 84 4.00 -4.20 -5.29
C LEU A 84 2.67 -3.99 -4.59
N MET A 85 1.76 -4.93 -4.79
CA MET A 85 0.50 -4.96 -4.05
C MET A 85 0.10 -6.39 -3.72
N THR A 86 -0.47 -6.58 -2.55
CA THR A 86 -1.04 -7.87 -2.13
C THR A 86 -2.55 -7.86 -2.35
N ASP A 87 -3.08 -9.00 -2.78
CA ASP A 87 -4.49 -9.35 -2.61
C ASP A 87 -4.61 -10.49 -1.57
N GLU A 88 -5.68 -11.28 -1.58
CA GLU A 88 -5.85 -12.39 -0.63
C GLU A 88 -4.87 -13.56 -0.85
N ILE A 89 -4.42 -13.81 -2.08
CA ILE A 89 -3.73 -15.05 -2.47
C ILE A 89 -2.45 -14.83 -3.28
N GLN A 90 -2.12 -13.59 -3.64
CA GLN A 90 -0.96 -13.30 -4.49
C GLN A 90 -0.38 -11.92 -4.24
N ILE A 91 0.86 -11.79 -4.68
CA ILE A 91 1.57 -10.53 -4.84
C ILE A 91 1.54 -10.18 -6.32
N VAL A 92 1.16 -8.95 -6.61
CA VAL A 92 1.12 -8.39 -7.96
C VAL A 92 2.23 -7.35 -8.09
N LEU A 93 3.09 -7.51 -9.11
CA LEU A 93 4.18 -6.58 -9.41
C LEU A 93 3.85 -5.78 -10.67
N LEU A 94 3.84 -4.45 -10.53
CA LEU A 94 3.66 -3.52 -11.63
C LEU A 94 4.95 -2.76 -11.96
N ASN A 95 5.14 -2.45 -13.24
CA ASN A 95 6.20 -1.57 -13.69
C ASN A 95 5.93 -0.10 -13.34
N ASN A 96 6.85 0.80 -13.70
CA ASN A 96 6.74 2.23 -13.39
C ASN A 96 5.53 2.89 -14.11
N ASP A 97 5.12 2.35 -15.27
CA ASP A 97 3.91 2.72 -16.00
C ASP A 97 2.63 2.10 -15.43
N LEU A 98 2.71 1.41 -14.29
CA LEU A 98 1.60 0.73 -13.61
C LEU A 98 0.99 -0.42 -14.43
N ARG A 99 1.79 -1.03 -15.31
CA ARG A 99 1.42 -2.23 -16.06
C ARG A 99 1.92 -3.49 -15.37
N LEU A 100 1.13 -4.55 -15.40
CA LEU A 100 1.49 -5.84 -14.82
C LEU A 100 2.80 -6.36 -15.44
N ILE A 101 3.75 -6.70 -14.58
CA ILE A 101 4.94 -7.48 -14.95
C ILE A 101 4.64 -8.96 -14.71
N ARG A 102 4.24 -9.31 -13.48
CA ARG A 102 3.91 -10.68 -13.09
C ARG A 102 3.15 -10.72 -11.76
N THR A 103 2.63 -11.90 -11.45
CA THR A 103 2.07 -12.27 -10.15
C THR A 103 2.86 -13.44 -9.56
N PHE A 104 2.92 -13.57 -8.24
CA PHE A 104 3.60 -14.67 -7.55
C PHE A 104 3.08 -14.85 -6.12
N GLY A 105 3.48 -15.93 -5.44
CA GLY A 105 3.02 -16.28 -4.08
C GLY A 105 1.70 -17.07 -4.03
N GLN A 106 1.17 -17.46 -5.20
CA GLN A 106 -0.07 -18.24 -5.33
C GLN A 106 0.10 -19.69 -4.87
N ASP A 107 1.31 -20.24 -5.01
CA ASP A 107 1.61 -21.62 -4.62
C ASP A 107 1.74 -21.78 -3.09
N ASP A 108 1.87 -20.68 -2.35
CA ASP A 108 1.97 -20.68 -0.89
C ASP A 108 0.61 -20.99 -0.20
N ILE A 109 -0.48 -21.04 -0.98
CA ILE A 109 -1.81 -21.45 -0.50
C ILE A 109 -1.76 -22.86 0.09
N ASP A 110 -1.02 -23.77 -0.55
CA ASP A 110 -0.86 -25.14 -0.06
C ASP A 110 -0.07 -25.20 1.26
N ALA A 111 0.72 -24.16 1.54
CA ALA A 111 1.42 -23.97 2.82
C ALA A 111 0.58 -23.21 3.86
N GLY A 112 -0.68 -22.88 3.55
CA GLY A 112 -1.64 -22.26 4.48
C GLY A 112 -1.66 -20.73 4.48
N PHE A 113 -0.92 -20.08 3.58
CA PHE A 113 -0.95 -18.63 3.42
C PHE A 113 -2.12 -18.23 2.52
N THR A 114 -3.17 -17.67 3.11
CA THR A 114 -4.48 -17.52 2.45
C THR A 114 -5.06 -16.12 2.56
N ASN A 115 -4.32 -15.16 3.13
CA ASN A 115 -4.80 -13.80 3.29
C ASN A 115 -3.65 -12.80 3.48
N TYR A 116 -2.93 -12.50 2.40
CA TYR A 116 -1.85 -11.51 2.45
C TYR A 116 -2.39 -10.11 2.78
N GLN A 117 -1.85 -9.50 3.83
CA GLN A 117 -2.23 -8.18 4.31
C GLN A 117 -1.14 -7.15 4.01
N GLY A 118 -0.18 -6.99 4.92
CA GLY A 118 0.91 -6.04 4.77
C GLY A 118 2.00 -6.59 3.84
N ILE A 119 2.62 -5.69 3.08
CA ILE A 119 3.81 -5.98 2.27
C ILE A 119 4.82 -4.85 2.47
N CYS A 120 6.09 -5.21 2.64
CA CYS A 120 7.20 -4.27 2.63
C CYS A 120 8.41 -4.86 1.92
N VAL A 121 9.37 -4.00 1.62
CA VAL A 121 10.68 -4.40 1.08
C VAL A 121 11.79 -3.77 1.90
N ASP A 122 12.94 -4.42 1.95
CA ASP A 122 14.17 -3.84 2.49
C ASP A 122 14.99 -3.10 1.42
N SER A 123 16.18 -2.63 1.77
CA SER A 123 17.07 -1.90 0.87
C SER A 123 17.64 -2.73 -0.28
N ASN A 124 17.52 -4.05 -0.23
CA ASN A 124 17.93 -4.97 -1.31
C ASN A 124 16.72 -5.47 -2.12
N ASP A 125 15.53 -4.87 -1.93
CA ASP A 125 14.27 -5.29 -2.54
C ASP A 125 13.84 -6.72 -2.17
N LEU A 126 14.28 -7.24 -1.01
CA LEU A 126 13.72 -8.48 -0.47
C LEU A 126 12.31 -8.21 0.04
N ILE A 127 11.35 -9.05 -0.38
CA ILE A 127 9.92 -8.85 -0.13
C ILE A 127 9.51 -9.61 1.14
N TYR A 128 8.83 -8.91 2.05
CA TYR A 128 8.24 -9.47 3.25
C TYR A 128 6.73 -9.27 3.21
N VAL A 129 5.97 -10.34 3.46
CA VAL A 129 4.51 -10.31 3.45
C VAL A 129 3.97 -10.86 4.75
N CYS A 130 3.01 -10.15 5.33
CA CYS A 130 2.25 -10.62 6.48
C CYS A 130 1.00 -11.34 6.00
N ASP A 131 0.82 -12.59 6.39
CA ASP A 131 -0.43 -13.32 6.22
C ASP A 131 -1.29 -13.14 7.48
N GLN A 132 -2.54 -12.71 7.29
CA GLN A 132 -3.52 -12.72 8.36
C GLN A 132 -4.36 -13.98 8.19
N ALA A 133 -3.79 -15.12 8.59
CA ALA A 133 -4.44 -16.41 8.50
C ALA A 133 -5.89 -16.32 8.97
N THR A 134 -6.81 -16.55 8.04
CA THR A 134 -8.22 -16.74 8.38
C THR A 134 -8.64 -18.09 7.81
N ARG A 135 -8.45 -19.13 8.63
CA ARG A 135 -9.31 -20.32 8.77
C ARG A 135 -8.66 -21.33 9.73
N GLN A 136 -9.27 -21.52 10.90
CA GLN A 136 -9.63 -22.87 11.33
C GLN A 136 -11.11 -23.06 10.99
#